data_AF-A0A371PNA8-F1
#
_entry.id   AF-A0A371PNA8-F1
#
_cell.length_a   1.000
_cell.length_b   1.000
_cell.length_c   1.000
_cell.angle_alpha   90.00
_cell.angle_beta   90.00
_cell.angle_gamma   90.00
#
_symmetry.space_group_name_H-M   'P 1'
#
loop_
_entity.id
_entity.type
_entity.pdbx_description
1 polymer ?
#
loop_
_entity_poly.entity_id
_entity_poly.type
_entity_poly.pdbx_seq_one_letter_code
_entity_poly.pdbx_strand_id
1 'polypeptide(L)'
;MDLQKLNRAFLERGFDIPDPDEFSDRFHIAIVNEDTAEDFLQQISDCEVGTEELRSRVEQRTYDHILDMMPALYVNFDDKELTSCYPEPASYEDYVPDGWLGKYEPFIEVIPEDYCYWMIHGINHFS
;
A
#
# COMPACT_ATOMS: atom_id res chain seq x y z
N MET A 1 5.44 -7.03 1.14
CA MET A 1 5.53 -7.01 -0.35
C MET A 1 6.96 -7.36 -0.78
N ASP A 2 7.08 -8.31 -1.71
CA ASP A 2 8.31 -8.95 -2.16
C ASP A 2 8.63 -8.55 -3.62
N LEU A 3 9.59 -7.64 -3.77
CA LEU A 3 9.95 -7.12 -5.09
C LEU A 3 10.80 -8.12 -5.88
N GLN A 4 11.48 -9.04 -5.21
CA GLN A 4 12.23 -10.10 -5.87
C GLN A 4 11.30 -11.07 -6.58
N LYS A 5 10.17 -11.43 -5.96
CA LYS A 5 9.11 -12.21 -6.61
C LYS A 5 8.53 -11.50 -7.82
N LEU A 6 8.27 -10.20 -7.71
CA LEU A 6 7.81 -9.39 -8.85
C LEU A 6 8.83 -9.45 -10.00
N ASN A 7 10.08 -9.09 -9.75
CA ASN A 7 11.13 -9.06 -10.77
C ASN A 7 11.30 -10.44 -11.43
N ARG A 8 11.30 -11.52 -10.63
CA ARG A 8 11.35 -12.89 -11.15
C ARG A 8 10.17 -13.20 -12.07
N ALA A 9 8.96 -12.82 -11.69
CA ALA A 9 7.76 -13.05 -12.49
C ALA A 9 7.77 -12.32 -13.84
N PHE A 10 8.42 -11.15 -13.92
CA PHE A 10 8.65 -10.43 -15.16
C PHE A 10 9.75 -11.10 -16.01
N LEU A 11 10.89 -11.47 -15.42
CA LEU A 11 11.97 -12.17 -16.12
C LEU A 11 11.51 -13.51 -16.71
N GLU A 12 10.73 -14.30 -15.97
CA GLU A 12 10.16 -15.57 -16.43
C GLU A 12 9.18 -15.40 -17.61
N ARG A 13 8.54 -14.23 -17.71
CA ARG A 13 7.68 -13.86 -18.85
C ARG A 13 8.48 -13.32 -20.06
N GLY A 14 9.80 -13.24 -19.95
CA GLY A 14 10.70 -12.79 -21.02
C GLY A 14 10.84 -11.27 -21.13
N PHE A 15 10.43 -10.53 -20.09
CA PHE A 15 10.73 -9.10 -20.01
C PHE A 15 12.18 -8.89 -19.57
N ASP A 16 12.80 -7.84 -20.10
CA ASP A 16 14.13 -7.41 -19.67
C ASP A 16 14.00 -6.41 -18.53
N ILE A 17 14.69 -6.68 -17.42
CA ILE A 17 14.73 -5.81 -16.25
C ILE A 17 16.20 -5.45 -16.03
N PRO A 18 16.59 -4.18 -16.24
CA PRO A 18 17.92 -3.71 -15.89
C PRO A 18 18.18 -3.94 -14.40
N ASP A 19 19.29 -4.59 -14.07
CA ASP A 19 19.76 -4.84 -12.69
C ASP A 19 18.65 -5.31 -11.73
N PRO A 20 18.08 -6.52 -11.92
CA PRO A 20 16.88 -6.99 -11.20
C PRO A 20 17.08 -7.20 -9.68
N ASP A 21 18.32 -7.14 -9.22
CA ASP A 21 18.73 -7.23 -7.80
C ASP A 21 19.12 -5.86 -7.22
N GLU A 22 18.89 -4.77 -7.96
CA GLU A 22 19.08 -3.39 -7.54
C GLU A 22 17.84 -2.93 -6.75
N PHE A 23 18.05 -2.48 -5.51
CA PHE A 23 16.98 -2.09 -4.58
C PHE A 23 17.25 -0.75 -3.90
N SER A 24 18.18 0.07 -4.42
CA SER A 24 18.55 1.35 -3.80
C SER A 24 17.36 2.31 -3.70
N ASP A 25 16.49 2.32 -4.70
CA ASP A 25 15.23 3.08 -4.71
C ASP A 25 14.23 2.61 -3.64
N ARG A 26 14.49 1.47 -3.01
CA ARG A 26 13.72 0.90 -1.91
C ARG A 26 14.56 0.75 -0.64
N PHE A 27 15.51 1.66 -0.43
CA PHE A 27 16.37 1.71 0.75
C PHE A 27 17.19 0.43 0.96
N HIS A 28 17.48 -0.29 -0.13
CA HIS A 28 18.09 -1.61 -0.13
C HIS A 28 17.26 -2.71 0.58
N ILE A 29 15.94 -2.51 0.72
CA ILE A 29 14.99 -3.46 1.31
C ILE A 29 14.22 -4.17 0.19
N ALA A 30 14.73 -5.34 -0.21
CA ALA A 30 14.14 -6.12 -1.30
C ALA A 30 12.75 -6.71 -0.94
N ILE A 31 12.57 -7.08 0.34
CA ILE A 31 11.36 -7.71 0.86
C ILE A 31 10.92 -6.93 2.10
N VAL A 32 9.69 -6.43 2.07
CA VAL A 32 9.04 -5.80 3.24
C VAL A 32 8.14 -6.85 3.87
N ASN A 33 8.55 -7.37 5.02
CA ASN A 33 7.87 -8.41 5.81
C ASN A 33 7.91 -8.03 7.30
N GLU A 34 7.53 -8.94 8.20
CA GLU A 34 7.51 -8.73 9.64
C GLU A 34 8.89 -8.42 10.25
N ASP A 35 9.97 -8.89 9.62
CA ASP A 35 11.34 -8.70 10.11
C ASP A 35 11.94 -7.37 9.64
N THR A 36 11.50 -6.86 8.48
CA THR A 36 12.03 -5.62 7.86
C THR A 36 11.06 -4.44 7.95
N ALA A 37 9.89 -4.65 8.56
CA ALA A 37 8.84 -3.64 8.66
C ALA A 37 9.32 -2.37 9.35
N GLU A 38 9.98 -2.50 10.51
CA GLU A 38 10.44 -1.37 11.31
C GLU A 38 11.44 -0.51 10.52
N ASP A 39 12.46 -1.13 9.94
CA ASP A 39 13.45 -0.44 9.11
C ASP A 39 12.78 0.25 7.92
N PHE A 40 11.87 -0.43 7.22
CA PHE A 40 11.16 0.15 6.08
C PHE A 40 10.30 1.36 6.47
N LEU A 41 9.52 1.23 7.56
CA LEU A 41 8.66 2.31 8.07
C LEU A 41 9.49 3.51 8.51
N GLN A 42 10.67 3.29 9.09
CA GLN A 42 11.58 4.38 9.45
C GLN A 42 12.03 5.16 8.20
N GLN A 43 12.35 4.47 7.10
CA GLN A 43 12.79 5.12 5.86
C GLN A 43 11.70 5.96 5.18
N ILE A 44 10.43 5.57 5.33
CA ILE A 44 9.28 6.30 4.76
C ILE A 44 8.55 7.18 5.77
N SER A 45 9.13 7.41 6.95
CA SER A 45 8.49 8.17 8.03
C SER A 45 8.10 9.60 7.60
N ASP A 46 8.88 10.23 6.71
CA ASP A 46 8.57 11.55 6.13
C ASP A 46 7.33 11.53 5.21
N CYS A 47 6.86 10.35 4.79
CA CYS A 47 5.63 10.16 4.02
C CYS A 47 4.41 9.88 4.89
N GLU A 48 4.57 9.72 6.20
CA GLU A 48 3.46 9.47 7.11
C GLU A 48 2.53 10.70 7.17
N VAL A 49 1.22 10.46 7.02
CA VAL A 49 0.20 11.50 7.10
C VAL A 49 -0.88 11.07 8.07
N GLY A 50 -1.17 11.93 9.06
CA GLY A 50 -2.21 11.66 10.05
C GLY A 50 -3.63 11.80 9.50
N THR A 51 -4.60 11.14 10.14
CA THR A 51 -6.02 11.17 9.72
C THR A 51 -6.58 12.58 9.60
N GLU A 52 -6.29 13.49 10.55
CA GLU A 52 -6.79 14.86 10.51
C GLU A 52 -6.20 15.68 9.35
N GLU A 53 -4.96 15.41 8.98
CA GLU A 53 -4.35 16.04 7.82
C GLU A 53 -5.01 15.55 6.52
N LEU A 54 -5.23 14.24 6.38
CA LEU A 54 -5.97 13.68 5.25
C LEU A 54 -7.39 14.25 5.19
N ARG A 55 -8.08 14.36 6.33
CA ARG A 55 -9.43 14.95 6.43
C ARG A 55 -9.41 16.39 5.94
N SER A 56 -8.46 17.19 6.41
CA SER A 56 -8.28 18.59 5.98
C SER A 56 -8.04 18.70 4.47
N ARG A 57 -7.23 17.82 3.87
CA ARG A 57 -7.03 17.75 2.40
C ARG A 57 -8.33 17.43 1.66
N VAL A 58 -9.14 16.53 2.20
CA VAL A 58 -10.47 16.20 1.61
C VAL A 58 -11.42 17.40 1.70
N GLU A 59 -11.51 18.05 2.86
CA GLU A 59 -12.35 19.24 3.07
C GLU A 59 -11.95 20.42 2.16
N GLN A 60 -10.64 20.67 2.04
CA GLN A 60 -10.09 21.75 1.24
C GLN A 60 -10.02 21.43 -0.25
N ARG A 61 -10.27 20.18 -0.65
CA ARG A 61 -10.19 19.69 -2.03
C ARG A 61 -8.82 19.93 -2.66
N THR A 62 -7.75 19.66 -1.93
CA THR A 62 -6.36 19.81 -2.40
C THR A 62 -5.86 18.57 -3.16
N TYR A 63 -6.77 17.88 -3.84
CA TYR A 63 -6.51 16.66 -4.61
C TYR A 63 -7.03 16.85 -6.05
N ASP A 64 -6.47 16.11 -6.99
CA ASP A 64 -6.92 16.16 -8.40
C ASP A 64 -8.23 15.38 -8.57
N HIS A 65 -8.26 14.13 -8.12
CA HIS A 65 -9.46 13.30 -8.06
C HIS A 65 -9.65 12.71 -6.65
N ILE A 66 -10.91 12.70 -6.17
CA ILE A 66 -11.20 12.19 -4.83
C ILE A 66 -10.85 10.70 -4.70
N LEU A 67 -10.91 9.95 -5.80
CA LEU A 67 -10.51 8.53 -5.84
C LEU A 67 -9.00 8.32 -5.63
N ASP A 68 -8.17 9.34 -5.91
CA ASP A 68 -6.73 9.27 -5.63
C ASP A 68 -6.46 9.27 -4.11
N MET A 69 -7.43 9.77 -3.33
CA MET A 69 -7.40 9.73 -1.88
C MET A 69 -7.96 8.41 -1.33
N MET A 70 -8.38 7.44 -2.13
CA MET A 70 -8.93 6.18 -1.60
C MET A 70 -7.80 5.28 -1.05
N PRO A 71 -7.95 4.66 0.14
CA PRO A 71 -6.98 3.71 0.65
C PRO A 71 -6.75 2.56 -0.34
N ALA A 72 -5.50 2.38 -0.77
CA ALA A 72 -5.15 1.39 -1.80
C ALA A 72 -4.65 0.06 -1.22
N LEU A 73 -3.94 0.11 -0.09
CA LEU A 73 -3.29 -1.03 0.54
C LEU A 73 -3.55 -1.02 2.05
N TYR A 74 -3.89 -2.18 2.59
CA TYR A 74 -3.89 -2.48 4.01
C TYR A 74 -2.86 -3.58 4.28
N VAL A 75 -1.96 -3.34 5.23
CA VAL A 75 -0.85 -4.24 5.57
C VAL A 75 -0.89 -4.54 7.06
N ASN A 76 -1.03 -5.81 7.42
CA ASN A 76 -0.98 -6.29 8.78
C ASN A 76 0.27 -7.17 8.94
N PHE A 77 1.30 -6.62 9.56
CA PHE A 77 2.59 -7.31 9.75
C PHE A 77 2.51 -8.43 10.79
N ASP A 78 1.63 -8.32 11.78
CA ASP A 78 1.47 -9.31 12.85
C ASP A 78 0.82 -10.60 12.31
N ASP A 79 -0.27 -10.45 11.55
CA ASP A 79 -0.99 -11.57 10.95
C ASP A 79 -0.46 -11.96 9.56
N LYS A 80 0.55 -11.23 9.06
CA LYS A 80 1.19 -11.46 7.75
C LYS A 80 0.19 -11.39 6.59
N GLU A 81 -0.65 -10.35 6.60
CA GLU A 81 -1.66 -10.14 5.57
C GLU A 81 -1.43 -8.85 4.80
N LEU A 82 -1.70 -8.88 3.49
CA LEU A 82 -1.82 -7.69 2.66
C LEU A 82 -3.13 -7.76 1.90
N THR A 83 -3.94 -6.72 2.03
CA THR A 83 -5.17 -6.54 1.25
C THR A 83 -5.00 -5.34 0.33
N SER A 84 -5.22 -5.56 -0.96
CA SER A 84 -5.20 -4.51 -1.99
C SER A 84 -6.62 -4.19 -2.45
N CYS A 85 -6.88 -2.91 -2.67
CA CYS A 85 -8.11 -2.40 -3.29
C CYS A 85 -7.75 -1.42 -4.41
N TYR A 86 -6.73 -1.79 -5.20
CA TYR A 86 -6.25 -0.97 -6.31
C TYR A 86 -7.14 -1.19 -7.55
N PRO A 87 -7.62 -0.12 -8.21
CA PRO A 87 -8.55 -0.23 -9.34
C PRO A 87 -7.91 -0.75 -10.63
N GLU A 88 -6.58 -0.72 -10.75
CA GLU A 88 -5.83 -1.38 -11.81
C GLU A 88 -5.31 -2.75 -11.34
N PRO A 89 -5.01 -3.71 -12.23
CA PRO A 89 -4.41 -4.99 -11.86
C PRO A 89 -2.95 -4.83 -11.46
N ALA A 90 -2.69 -4.03 -10.42
CA ALA A 90 -1.46 -4.07 -9.68
C ALA A 90 -1.61 -5.25 -8.73
N SER A 91 -1.11 -6.42 -9.15
CA SER A 91 -1.20 -7.69 -8.43
C SER A 91 -0.35 -7.71 -7.15
N TYR A 92 -0.43 -6.68 -6.30
CA TYR A 92 0.33 -6.56 -5.05
C TYR A 92 0.13 -7.78 -4.15
N GLU A 93 -1.08 -8.32 -4.14
CA GLU A 93 -1.51 -9.52 -3.45
C GLU A 93 -0.80 -10.79 -3.93
N ASP A 94 -0.37 -10.86 -5.20
CA ASP A 94 0.38 -12.00 -5.74
C ASP A 94 1.86 -11.97 -5.34
N TYR A 95 2.38 -10.79 -4.97
CA TYR A 95 3.78 -10.56 -4.65
C TYR A 95 3.98 -10.23 -3.18
N VAL A 96 3.27 -10.94 -2.30
CA VAL A 96 3.49 -10.90 -0.85
C VAL A 96 4.70 -11.76 -0.44
N PRO A 97 5.34 -11.48 0.71
CA PRO A 97 6.45 -12.29 1.23
C PRO A 97 6.03 -13.75 1.45
N ASP A 98 7.00 -14.66 1.58
CA ASP A 98 6.70 -16.06 1.85
C ASP A 98 5.93 -16.23 3.17
N GLY A 99 4.87 -17.04 3.13
CA GLY A 99 4.01 -17.28 4.28
C GLY A 99 2.98 -16.18 4.57
N TRP A 100 2.93 -15.12 3.76
CA TRP A 100 1.91 -14.09 3.85
C TRP A 100 0.66 -14.42 3.03
N LEU A 101 -0.48 -13.89 3.45
CA LEU A 101 -1.75 -13.97 2.72
C LEU A 101 -2.01 -12.66 1.96
N GLY A 102 -2.05 -12.74 0.63
CA GLY A 102 -2.50 -11.65 -0.24
C GLY A 102 -3.99 -11.75 -0.55
N LYS A 103 -4.72 -10.63 -0.46
CA LYS A 103 -6.15 -10.54 -0.76
C LYS A 103 -6.41 -9.36 -1.71
N TYR A 104 -7.25 -9.57 -2.71
CA TYR A 104 -7.80 -8.51 -3.56
C TYR A 104 -9.28 -8.34 -3.24
N GLU A 105 -9.61 -7.43 -2.33
CA GLU A 105 -10.99 -7.16 -1.91
C GLU A 105 -11.13 -5.76 -1.32
N PRO A 106 -12.34 -5.15 -1.38
CA PRO A 106 -12.61 -3.90 -0.70
C PRO A 106 -12.42 -4.05 0.82
N PHE A 107 -11.57 -3.22 1.41
CA PHE A 107 -11.32 -3.20 2.86
C PHE A 107 -11.77 -1.89 3.52
N ILE A 108 -12.32 -0.95 2.76
CA ILE A 108 -12.70 0.37 3.29
C ILE A 108 -13.73 0.29 4.42
N GLU A 109 -14.60 -0.73 4.38
CA GLU A 109 -15.65 -0.97 5.38
C GLU A 109 -15.12 -1.53 6.70
N VAL A 110 -13.88 -2.07 6.72
CA VAL A 110 -13.27 -2.63 7.94
C VAL A 110 -12.33 -1.67 8.65
N ILE A 111 -12.06 -0.50 8.07
CA ILE A 111 -11.24 0.54 8.68
C ILE A 111 -12.00 1.13 9.89
N PRO A 112 -11.37 1.22 11.08
CA PRO A 112 -12.00 1.86 12.23
C PRO A 112 -12.39 3.31 11.95
N GLU A 113 -13.52 3.77 12.50
CA GLU A 113 -14.09 5.10 12.25
C GLU A 113 -13.09 6.24 12.51
N ASP A 114 -12.21 6.09 13.50
CA ASP A 114 -11.17 7.07 13.86
C ASP A 114 -10.15 7.30 12.74
N TYR A 115 -10.02 6.39 11.77
CA TYR A 115 -9.13 6.50 10.61
C TYR A 115 -9.88 6.85 9.31
N CYS A 116 -11.22 6.91 9.33
CA CYS A 116 -12.05 7.21 8.17
C CYS A 116 -12.03 8.72 7.84
N TYR A 117 -10.92 9.24 7.34
CA TYR A 117 -10.75 10.68 7.02
C TYR A 117 -11.73 11.22 5.97
N TRP A 118 -12.30 10.36 5.13
CA TRP A 118 -13.29 10.71 4.12
C TRP A 118 -14.71 10.87 4.69
N MET A 119 -14.93 10.51 5.95
CA MET A 119 -16.19 10.70 6.67
C MET A 119 -16.16 12.07 7.36
N ILE A 120 -16.79 13.07 6.74
CA ILE A 120 -16.80 14.45 7.23
C ILE A 120 -18.25 14.85 7.51
N HIS A 121 -18.53 15.25 8.76
CA HIS A 121 -19.88 15.63 9.20
C HIS A 121 -20.99 14.61 8.87
N GLY A 122 -20.64 13.31 8.86
CA GLY A 122 -21.57 12.22 8.51
C GLY A 122 -21.77 12.00 7.01
N ILE A 123 -20.99 12.67 6.16
CA ILE A 123 -21.00 12.53 4.70
C ILE A 123 -19.79 11.70 4.29
N ASN A 124 -20.02 10.66 3.49
CA ASN A 124 -18.95 9.91 2.82
C ASN A 124 -18.55 10.65 1.54
N HIS A 125 -17.30 11.12 1.47
CA HIS A 125 -16.82 11.86 0.30
C HIS A 125 -16.41 10.98 -0.90
N PHE A 126 -16.40 9.66 -0.74
CA PHE A 126 -16.17 8.71 -1.84
C PHE A 126 -17.47 8.25 -2.55
N SER A 127 -18.65 8.59 -2.02
CA SER A 127 -19.96 8.15 -2.55
C SER A 127 -20.66 9.15 -3.46
#